data_AF-A0A838KA57-F1
#
_entry.id   AF-A0A838KA57-F1
#
_cell.length_a   1.000
_cell.length_b   1.000
_cell.length_c   1.000
_cell.angle_alpha   90.00
_cell.angle_beta   90.00
_cell.angle_gamma   90.00
#
_symmetry.space_group_name_H-M   'P 1'
#
loop_
_entity.id
_entity.type
_entity.pdbx_description
1 polymer ?
#
loop_
_entity_poly.entity_id
_entity_poly.type
_entity_poly.pdbx_seq_one_letter_code
_entity_poly.pdbx_strand_id
1 'polypeptide(L)'
;RDQTCRTPWCDAPVRQADHAHPHAAGGPTSAGNGQGLCEACNLAKQAPGWRARPALHSAPGSHRIETITPTGHRYTSRPPPQPGTHPPGWAAPPDRSSGIEIVFADYLAGVDPAA
;
A
#
# COMPACT_ATOMS: atom_id res chain seq x y z
N ARG A 1 -4.36 -0.10 4.29
CA ARG A 1 -3.68 0.05 2.98
C ARG A 1 -2.20 -0.24 3.13
N ASP A 2 -1.45 0.67 3.75
CA ASP A 2 -0.03 0.43 4.04
C ASP A 2 0.05 -0.48 5.28
N GLN A 3 0.81 -1.56 5.17
CA GLN A 3 1.08 -2.49 6.29
C GLN A 3 2.49 -2.24 6.87
N THR A 4 3.41 -1.84 5.99
CA THR A 4 4.81 -1.51 6.30
C THR A 4 5.06 -0.02 6.09
N CYS A 5 5.95 0.54 6.90
CA CYS A 5 6.35 1.95 6.85
C CYS A 5 6.73 2.36 5.42
N ARG A 6 6.27 3.54 5.00
CA ARG A 6 6.48 4.06 3.64
C ARG A 6 7.82 4.77 3.43
N THR A 7 8.66 4.83 4.45
CA THR A 7 10.06 5.25 4.33
C THR A 7 10.89 4.13 3.67
N PRO A 8 11.58 4.36 2.53
CA PRO A 8 12.07 3.30 1.63
C PRO A 8 13.11 2.29 2.15
N TRP A 9 13.56 2.43 3.39
CA TRP A 9 14.50 1.53 4.08
C TRP A 9 13.95 1.03 5.43
N CYS A 10 12.69 1.32 5.73
CA CYS A 10 12.08 0.98 7.01
C CYS A 10 11.01 -0.09 6.81
N ASP A 11 11.27 -1.29 7.32
CA ASP A 11 10.33 -2.41 7.26
C ASP A 11 9.45 -2.51 8.52
N ALA A 12 9.43 -1.47 9.35
CA ALA A 12 8.64 -1.45 10.58
C ALA A 12 7.13 -1.42 10.28
N PRO A 13 6.28 -2.02 11.13
CA PRO A 13 4.83 -1.91 11.00
C PRO A 13 4.35 -0.47 11.05
N VAL A 14 3.35 -0.14 10.23
CA VAL A 14 2.68 1.17 10.28
C VAL A 14 1.99 1.35 11.63
N ARG A 15 2.17 2.52 12.24
CA ARG A 15 1.48 2.95 13.47
C ARG A 15 0.78 4.29 13.32
N GLN A 16 1.13 5.07 12.30
CA GLN A 16 0.65 6.43 12.06
C GLN A 16 0.12 6.54 10.63
N ALA A 17 -1.07 7.13 10.48
CA ALA A 17 -1.57 7.60 9.20
C ALA A 17 -1.25 9.09 9.08
N ASP A 18 -0.56 9.48 8.01
CA ASP A 18 0.03 10.81 7.89
C ASP A 18 -0.13 11.37 6.47
N HIS A 19 -0.16 12.70 6.36
CA HIS A 19 -0.21 13.41 5.08
C HIS A 19 1.19 13.57 4.51
N ALA A 20 1.52 12.91 3.41
CA ALA A 20 2.82 12.99 2.75
C ALA A 20 3.28 14.45 2.57
N HIS A 21 2.49 15.28 1.88
CA HIS A 21 2.59 16.73 1.99
C HIS A 21 1.77 17.21 3.19
N PRO A 22 2.38 17.78 4.25
CA PRO A 22 1.68 18.09 5.49
C PRO A 22 0.47 19.00 5.29
N HIS A 23 -0.64 18.70 5.98
CA HIS A 23 -1.84 19.53 5.92
C HIS A 23 -1.57 20.98 6.36
N ALA A 24 -0.77 21.17 7.41
CA ALA A 24 -0.34 22.48 7.89
C ALA A 24 0.47 23.30 6.85
N ALA A 25 1.01 22.65 5.83
CA ALA A 25 1.73 23.29 4.72
C ALA A 25 0.88 23.40 3.44
N GLY A 26 -0.44 23.18 3.53
CA GLY A 26 -1.38 23.25 2.40
C GLY A 26 -1.66 21.90 1.71
N GLY A 27 -1.19 20.79 2.26
CA GLY A 27 -1.47 19.46 1.71
C GLY A 27 -2.94 19.06 1.84
N PRO A 28 -3.57 18.54 0.77
CA PRO A 28 -4.97 18.16 0.81
C PRO A 28 -5.15 16.90 1.66
N THR A 29 -6.24 16.84 2.42
CA THR A 29 -6.70 15.59 3.04
C THR A 29 -7.32 14.72 1.96
N SER A 30 -6.56 13.75 1.46
CA SER A 30 -6.98 12.85 0.38
C SER A 30 -6.24 11.53 0.47
N ALA A 31 -6.81 10.47 -0.10
CA ALA A 31 -6.14 9.17 -0.20
C ALA A 31 -4.82 9.25 -1.00
N GLY A 32 -4.72 10.17 -1.96
CA GLY A 32 -3.50 10.40 -2.75
C GLY A 32 -2.37 11.06 -1.97
N ASN A 33 -2.70 11.79 -0.91
CA ASN A 33 -1.73 12.43 -0.01
C ASN A 33 -1.49 11.60 1.26
N GLY A 34 -2.13 10.44 1.41
CA GLY A 34 -1.99 9.59 2.60
C GLY A 34 -0.78 8.66 2.53
N GLN A 35 -0.12 8.45 3.66
CA GLN A 35 0.91 7.43 3.82
C GLN A 35 0.86 6.81 5.22
N GLY A 36 1.17 5.52 5.32
CA GLY A 36 1.44 4.86 6.59
C GLY A 36 2.92 4.98 7.00
N LEU A 37 3.19 5.40 8.22
CA LEU A 37 4.54 5.46 8.79
C LEU A 37 4.60 4.74 10.14
N CYS A 38 5.78 4.25 10.51
CA CYS A 38 6.06 3.94 11.91
C CYS A 38 6.22 5.24 12.71
N GLU A 39 6.19 5.16 14.04
CA GLU A 39 6.27 6.34 14.91
C GLU A 39 7.59 7.12 14.71
N ALA A 40 8.74 6.43 14.68
CA ALA A 40 10.04 7.06 14.52
C ALA A 40 10.19 7.80 13.18
N CYS A 41 9.75 7.19 12.07
CA CYS A 41 9.81 7.82 10.76
C CYS A 41 8.81 8.97 10.63
N ASN A 42 7.64 8.88 11.27
CA ASN A 42 6.68 9.97 11.31
C ASN A 42 7.25 11.19 12.04
N LEU A 43 7.91 10.98 13.18
CA LEU A 43 8.58 12.05 13.91
C LEU A 43 9.75 12.63 13.10
N ALA A 44 10.61 11.77 12.54
CA ALA A 44 11.77 12.20 11.75
C ALA A 44 11.37 13.06 10.54
N LYS A 45 10.24 12.75 9.90
CA LYS A 45 9.72 13.53 8.77
C LYS A 45 9.43 14.99 9.12
N GLN A 46 9.11 15.30 10.38
CA GLN A 46 8.82 16.67 10.81
C GLN A 46 10.09 17.52 11.02
N ALA A 47 11.28 16.89 11.01
CA ALA A 47 12.53 17.60 11.21
C ALA A 47 12.88 18.51 10.01
N PRO A 48 13.59 19.62 10.24
CA PRO A 48 14.00 20.53 9.18
C PRO A 48 14.74 19.83 8.02
N GLY A 49 14.46 20.27 6.79
CA GLY A 49 15.08 19.73 5.57
C GLY A 49 14.45 18.45 5.04
N TRP A 50 13.64 17.73 5.84
CA TRP A 50 12.83 16.63 5.34
C TRP A 50 11.64 17.14 4.53
N ARG A 51 11.34 16.47 3.42
CA ARG A 51 10.11 16.71 2.66
C ARG A 51 9.54 15.38 2.19
N ALA A 52 8.21 15.28 2.17
CA ALA A 52 7.52 14.21 1.46
C ALA A 52 6.38 14.81 0.65
N ARG A 53 6.07 14.18 -0.48
CA ARG A 53 4.92 14.54 -1.32
C ARG A 53 4.52 13.38 -2.22
N PRO A 54 3.27 13.34 -2.70
CA PRO A 54 2.90 12.45 -3.79
C PRO A 54 3.83 12.67 -5.00
N ALA A 55 4.30 11.58 -5.60
CA ALA A 55 5.13 11.67 -6.79
C ALA A 55 4.28 12.13 -7.98
N LEU A 56 4.81 13.11 -8.73
CA LEU A 56 4.18 13.62 -9.95
C LEU A 56 4.00 12.48 -10.96
N HIS A 57 2.92 12.52 -11.75
CA HIS A 57 2.61 11.54 -12.80
C HIS A 57 2.42 10.09 -12.32
N SER A 58 1.93 9.91 -11.10
CA SER A 58 1.38 8.60 -10.71
C SER A 58 0.17 8.31 -11.60
N ALA A 59 0.28 7.34 -12.51
CA ALA A 59 -0.87 6.79 -13.25
C ALA A 59 -1.99 6.41 -12.26
N PRO A 60 -3.28 6.46 -12.67
CA PRO A 60 -4.39 6.02 -11.83
C PRO A 60 -4.10 4.65 -11.18
N GLY A 61 -4.27 4.55 -9.87
CA GLY A 61 -3.94 3.33 -9.10
C GLY A 61 -2.46 3.16 -8.70
N SER A 62 -1.53 3.97 -9.22
CA SER A 62 -0.08 3.84 -8.98
C SER A 62 0.47 4.82 -7.95
N HIS A 63 -0.19 4.91 -6.79
CA HIS A 63 0.18 5.85 -5.73
C HIS A 63 1.65 5.71 -5.30
N ARG A 64 2.42 6.77 -5.51
CA ARG A 64 3.83 6.88 -5.10
C ARG A 64 4.02 8.07 -4.18
N ILE A 65 4.85 7.89 -3.16
CA ILE A 65 5.36 9.00 -2.33
C ILE A 65 6.82 9.18 -2.67
N GLU A 66 7.23 10.42 -2.90
CA GLU A 66 8.62 10.84 -2.95
C GLU A 66 9.00 11.45 -1.61
N THR A 67 10.09 10.96 -1.03
CA THR A 67 10.73 11.49 0.18
C THR A 67 12.06 12.11 -0.22
N ILE A 68 12.30 13.33 0.25
CA ILE A 68 13.55 14.07 0.06
C ILE A 68 14.19 14.22 1.44
N THR A 69 15.41 13.71 1.58
CA THR A 69 16.18 13.84 2.83
C THR A 69 16.77 15.25 2.96
N PRO A 70 17.23 15.66 4.15
CA PRO A 70 17.92 16.94 4.32
C PRO A 70 19.15 17.12 3.44
N THR A 71 19.81 16.02 3.06
CA THR A 71 20.96 16.01 2.12
C THR A 71 20.55 16.12 0.65
N GLY A 72 19.25 16.17 0.35
CA GLY A 72 18.73 16.29 -1.01
C GLY A 72 18.54 14.96 -1.76
N HIS A 73 18.88 13.82 -1.16
CA HIS A 73 18.59 12.52 -1.77
C HIS A 73 17.09 12.28 -1.87
N ARG A 74 16.68 11.62 -2.95
CA ARG A 74 15.28 11.41 -3.30
C ARG A 74 15.01 9.93 -3.38
N TYR A 75 13.95 9.49 -2.73
CA TYR A 75 13.54 8.11 -2.70
C TYR A 75 12.04 8.01 -2.95
N THR A 76 11.60 6.93 -3.58
CA THR A 76 10.18 6.71 -3.83
C THR A 76 9.70 5.41 -3.22
N SER A 77 8.54 5.43 -2.57
CA SER A 77 7.85 4.21 -2.11
C SER A 77 6.53 4.00 -2.84
N ARG A 78 6.11 2.75 -2.95
CA ARG A 78 4.81 2.30 -3.47
C ARG A 78 4.11 1.46 -2.39
N PRO A 79 2.76 1.42 -2.34
CA PRO A 79 2.08 0.50 -1.44
C PRO A 79 2.40 -0.93 -1.87
N PRO A 80 2.33 -1.89 -0.94
CA PRO A 80 2.29 -3.28 -1.34
C PRO A 80 1.11 -3.49 -2.31
N PRO A 81 1.21 -4.48 -3.23
CA PRO A 81 0.07 -4.92 -4.01
C PRO A 81 -1.12 -5.19 -3.09
N GLN A 82 -2.31 -4.82 -3.53
CA GLN A 82 -3.50 -5.17 -2.76
C GLN A 82 -3.68 -6.69 -2.79
N PRO A 83 -4.13 -7.32 -1.69
CA PRO A 83 -4.51 -8.73 -1.72
C PRO A 83 -5.46 -9.02 -2.89
N GLY A 84 -5.21 -10.10 -3.63
CA GLY A 84 -5.99 -10.47 -4.82
C GLY A 84 -5.65 -9.69 -6.10
N THR A 85 -4.80 -8.65 -6.03
CA THR A 85 -4.26 -8.01 -7.25
C THR A 85 -2.99 -8.72 -7.69
N HIS A 86 -3.05 -9.33 -8.87
CA HIS A 86 -1.91 -9.99 -9.48
C HIS A 86 -1.19 -9.05 -10.47
N PRO A 87 0.15 -9.08 -10.53
CA PRO A 87 0.86 -8.31 -11.55
C PRO A 87 0.49 -8.79 -12.96
N PRO A 88 0.60 -7.93 -13.99
CA PRO A 88 0.37 -8.32 -15.38
C PRO A 88 1.25 -9.53 -15.74
N GLY A 89 0.65 -10.59 -16.30
CA GLY A 89 1.37 -11.83 -16.65
C GLY A 89 1.45 -12.87 -15.53
N TRP A 90 0.81 -12.65 -14.39
CA TRP A 90 0.54 -13.71 -13.43
C TRP A 90 -0.35 -14.79 -14.07
N ALA A 91 0.20 -15.99 -14.23
CA ALA A 91 -0.62 -17.19 -14.43
C ALA A 91 -1.17 -17.62 -13.07
N ALA A 92 -2.49 -17.76 -12.98
CA ALA A 92 -3.09 -18.34 -11.78
C ALA A 92 -2.43 -19.71 -11.52
N PRO A 93 -2.03 -20.02 -10.27
CA PRO A 93 -1.65 -21.37 -9.94
C PRO A 93 -2.79 -22.32 -10.33
N PRO A 94 -2.48 -23.57 -10.70
CA PRO A 94 -3.53 -24.55 -10.96
C PRO A 94 -4.47 -24.59 -9.76
N ASP A 95 -5.75 -24.75 -10.04
CA ASP A 95 -6.78 -24.85 -9.01
C ASP A 95 -6.34 -25.86 -7.94
N ARG A 96 -6.18 -25.37 -6.70
CA ARG A 96 -5.78 -26.18 -5.54
C ARG A 96 -6.95 -26.45 -4.62
N SER A 97 -8.17 -26.17 -5.07
CA SER A 97 -9.38 -26.47 -4.33
C SER A 97 -9.36 -27.94 -3.98
N SER A 98 -9.36 -28.21 -2.68
CA SER A 98 -9.58 -29.57 -2.22
C SER A 98 -11.01 -29.97 -2.58
N GLY A 99 -11.29 -31.27 -2.69
CA GLY A 99 -12.66 -31.74 -2.92
C GLY A 99 -13.66 -31.22 -1.86
N ILE A 100 -13.18 -30.91 -0.65
CA ILE A 100 -13.99 -30.29 0.41
C ILE A 100 -14.39 -28.85 0.06
N GLU A 101 -13.48 -28.05 -0.49
CA GLU A 101 -13.76 -26.67 -0.90
C GLU A 101 -14.79 -26.63 -2.04
N ILE A 102 -14.68 -27.57 -2.98
CA ILE A 102 -15.61 -27.70 -4.12
C ILE A 102 -17.01 -28.11 -3.63
N VAL A 103 -17.11 -29.17 -2.82
CA VAL A 103 -18.39 -29.65 -2.27
C VAL A 103 -19.08 -28.59 -1.42
N PHE A 104 -18.30 -27.82 -0.64
CA PHE A 104 -18.86 -26.74 0.18
C PHE A 104 -19.37 -25.57 -0.68
N ALA A 105 -18.64 -25.20 -1.75
CA ALA A 105 -19.09 -24.18 -2.69
C ALA A 105 -20.35 -24.61 -3.45
N ASP A 106 -20.42 -25.87 -3.90
CA ASP A 106 -21.58 -26.44 -4.59
C ASP A 106 -22.81 -26.51 -3.67
N TYR A 107 -22.63 -26.91 -2.41
CA TYR A 107 -23.68 -26.88 -1.40
C TYR A 107 -24.24 -25.46 -1.19
N LEU A 108 -23.36 -24.46 -1.09
CA LEU A 108 -23.77 -23.05 -0.95
C LEU A 108 -24.42 -22.51 -2.22
N ALA A 109 -24.02 -23.00 -3.40
CA ALA A 109 -24.62 -22.66 -4.68
C ALA A 109 -25.93 -23.42 -4.97
N GLY A 110 -26.32 -24.37 -4.11
CA GLY A 110 -27.51 -25.20 -4.30
C GLY A 110 -27.39 -26.23 -5.42
N VAL A 111 -26.15 -26.56 -5.82
CA VAL A 111 -25.87 -27.62 -6.79
C VAL A 111 -25.93 -28.94 -6.02
N ASP A 112 -26.89 -29.80 -6.36
CA ASP A 112 -27.02 -31.13 -5.75
C ASP A 112 -25.87 -32.03 -6.24
N PRO A 113 -24.96 -32.48 -5.36
CA PRO A 113 -23.87 -33.36 -5.77
C PRO A 113 -24.32 -34.78 -6.16
N ALA A 114 -25.62 -35.10 -6.02
CA ALA A 114 -26.20 -36.41 -6.34
C ALA A 114 -27.03 -36.44 -7.65
N ALA A 115 -27.03 -35.36 -8.45
CA ALA A 115 -27.72 -35.27 -9.75
C ALA A 115 -26.85 -35.74 -10.93
#